data_AF-A0A2N3GWR1-F1
#
_entry.id   AF-A0A2N3GWR1-F1
#
_cell.length_a   1.000
_cell.length_b   1.000
_cell.length_c   1.000
_cell.angle_alpha   90.00
_cell.angle_beta   90.00
_cell.angle_gamma   90.00
#
_symmetry.space_group_name_H-M   'P 1'
#
loop_
_entity.id
_entity.type
_entity.pdbx_description
1 polymer ?
#
loop_
_entity_poly.entity_id
_entity_poly.type
_entity_poly.pdbx_seq_one_letter_code
_entity_poly.pdbx_strand_id
1 'polypeptide(L)'
;MEFSDVIAKRRSVRHFNNKLAVSDADVNALLEVAISAPTAGNIQPWRFVVVRSAEARERLAAALHQRWAAAAPVVIVVCVDPRPCAARYGDRGEMLYAIQDTAAAATNILHAAVDRGLASCWIGAFDERAVAEAIGVTSPITPVAVLPVGHSAESAGKPARRPLEEVTTWL
;
A
#
# COMPACT_ATOMS: atom_id res chain seq x y z
N MET A 1 -14.37 -13.81 3.69
CA MET A 1 -14.67 -14.64 2.49
C MET A 1 -13.60 -15.72 2.35
N GLU A 2 -13.71 -16.65 1.39
CA GLU A 2 -12.58 -17.54 1.12
C GLU A 2 -11.41 -16.76 0.51
N PHE A 3 -10.17 -17.13 0.83
CA PHE A 3 -9.00 -16.39 0.35
C PHE A 3 -8.92 -16.35 -1.19
N SER A 4 -9.32 -17.42 -1.86
CA SER A 4 -9.40 -17.48 -3.32
C SER A 4 -10.32 -16.39 -3.90
N ASP A 5 -11.43 -16.08 -3.23
CA ASP A 5 -12.34 -15.01 -3.64
C ASP A 5 -11.69 -13.64 -3.49
N VAL A 6 -10.90 -13.42 -2.43
CA VAL A 6 -10.14 -12.17 -2.24
C VAL A 6 -9.21 -11.97 -3.44
N ILE A 7 -8.44 -13.00 -3.79
CA ILE A 7 -7.49 -12.95 -4.91
C ILE A 7 -8.18 -12.76 -6.25
N ALA A 8 -9.33 -13.41 -6.46
CA ALA A 8 -10.13 -13.28 -7.66
C ALA A 8 -10.67 -11.84 -7.83
N LYS A 9 -11.24 -11.26 -6.76
CA LYS A 9 -11.83 -9.91 -6.77
C LYS A 9 -10.80 -8.79 -6.75
N ARG A 10 -9.58 -9.02 -6.25
CA ARG A 10 -8.53 -8.01 -6.15
C ARG A 10 -8.17 -7.44 -7.52
N ARG A 11 -8.50 -6.15 -7.70
CA ARG A 11 -8.17 -5.31 -8.86
C ARG A 11 -7.74 -3.92 -8.39
N SER A 12 -7.05 -3.17 -9.25
CA SER A 12 -6.68 -1.79 -8.95
C SER A 12 -7.85 -0.87 -9.28
N VAL A 13 -8.36 -0.15 -8.30
CA VAL A 13 -9.47 0.82 -8.44
C VAL A 13 -8.92 2.23 -8.36
N ARG A 14 -9.28 3.09 -9.32
CA ARG A 14 -8.80 4.48 -9.42
C ARG A 14 -9.94 5.50 -9.36
N HIS A 15 -11.18 5.05 -9.30
CA HIS A 15 -12.38 5.86 -9.14
C HIS A 15 -13.18 5.34 -7.94
N PHE A 16 -13.28 6.20 -6.93
CA PHE A 16 -13.86 5.90 -5.63
C PHE A 16 -15.19 6.64 -5.44
N ASN A 17 -16.11 6.01 -4.71
CA ASN A 17 -17.32 6.66 -4.24
C ASN A 17 -16.99 7.56 -3.05
N ASN A 18 -16.80 8.85 -3.31
CA ASN A 18 -16.43 9.86 -2.31
C ASN A 18 -17.55 10.20 -1.30
N LYS A 19 -18.75 9.62 -1.43
CA LYS A 19 -19.84 9.77 -0.47
C LYS A 19 -19.80 8.73 0.66
N LEU A 20 -19.06 7.65 0.46
CA LEU A 20 -18.95 6.56 1.44
C LEU A 20 -17.66 6.71 2.24
N ALA A 21 -17.79 6.72 3.56
CA ALA A 21 -16.66 6.78 4.47
C ALA A 21 -15.98 5.41 4.64
N VAL A 22 -14.73 5.45 5.11
CA VAL A 22 -14.01 4.27 5.63
C VAL A 22 -13.81 4.50 7.13
N SER A 23 -14.30 3.56 7.94
CA SER A 23 -14.28 3.71 9.39
C SER A 23 -12.87 3.62 9.97
N ASP A 24 -12.68 4.03 11.22
CA ASP A 24 -11.41 3.80 11.93
C ASP A 24 -11.19 2.32 12.22
N ALA A 25 -12.26 1.57 12.50
CA ALA A 25 -12.19 0.13 12.67
C ALA A 25 -11.70 -0.57 11.40
N ASP A 26 -12.13 -0.11 10.22
CA ASP A 26 -11.61 -0.63 8.95
C ASP A 26 -10.12 -0.32 8.80
N VAL A 27 -9.70 0.93 8.99
CA VAL A 27 -8.28 1.29 8.85
C VAL A 27 -7.40 0.54 9.83
N ASN A 28 -7.81 0.41 11.09
CA ASN A 28 -7.08 -0.37 12.08
C ASN A 28 -6.97 -1.83 11.68
N ALA A 29 -8.06 -2.45 11.21
CA ALA A 29 -8.03 -3.82 10.73
C ALA A 29 -7.09 -4.00 9.52
N LEU A 30 -7.02 -3.02 8.60
CA LEU A 30 -6.04 -3.06 7.50
C LEU A 30 -4.60 -3.02 8.02
N LEU A 31 -4.32 -2.17 9.02
CA LEU A 31 -2.98 -2.04 9.61
C LEU A 31 -2.60 -3.26 10.47
N GLU A 32 -3.54 -3.87 11.17
CA GLU A 32 -3.33 -5.12 11.92
C GLU A 32 -2.90 -6.27 11.00
N VAL A 33 -3.56 -6.40 9.84
CA VAL A 33 -3.16 -7.39 8.83
C VAL A 33 -1.84 -6.98 8.14
N ALA A 34 -1.53 -5.69 8.04
CA ALA A 34 -0.25 -5.23 7.51
C ALA A 34 0.92 -5.68 8.40
N ILE A 35 0.82 -5.49 9.73
CA ILE A 35 1.89 -5.83 10.68
C ILE A 35 2.05 -7.33 10.94
N SER A 36 1.12 -8.16 10.46
CA SER A 36 1.27 -9.63 10.47
C SER A 36 2.08 -10.17 9.30
N ALA A 37 2.50 -9.31 8.36
CA ALA A 37 3.36 -9.70 7.26
C ALA A 37 4.73 -10.23 7.76
N PRO A 38 5.32 -11.22 7.07
CA PRO A 38 6.66 -11.69 7.42
C PRO A 38 7.70 -10.60 7.17
N THR A 39 8.77 -10.60 7.98
CA THR A 39 9.94 -9.73 7.75
C THR A 39 11.26 -10.44 7.93
N ALA A 40 12.28 -9.99 7.21
CA ALA A 40 13.64 -10.47 7.39
C ALA A 40 14.08 -10.31 8.86
N GLY A 41 14.32 -11.42 9.54
CA GLY A 41 14.77 -11.41 10.94
C GLY A 41 13.75 -10.85 11.94
N ASN A 42 12.46 -10.75 11.57
CA ASN A 42 11.42 -10.11 12.36
C ASN A 42 11.68 -8.62 12.68
N ILE A 43 12.37 -7.90 11.79
CA ILE A 43 12.81 -6.51 12.01
C ILE A 43 11.65 -5.51 12.01
N GLN A 44 10.59 -5.76 11.22
CA GLN A 44 9.40 -4.90 11.16
C GLN A 44 9.75 -3.43 10.81
N PRO A 45 10.43 -3.18 9.66
CA PRO A 45 10.95 -1.85 9.32
C PRO A 45 9.88 -0.85 8.85
N TRP A 46 8.63 -1.29 8.74
CA TRP A 46 7.54 -0.47 8.23
C TRP A 46 7.19 0.70 9.15
N ARG A 47 6.72 1.77 8.52
CA ARG A 47 6.00 2.90 9.13
C ARG A 47 4.77 3.16 8.27
N PHE A 48 3.65 3.48 8.88
CA PHE A 48 2.40 3.76 8.16
C PHE A 48 1.95 5.18 8.47
N VAL A 49 1.67 5.97 7.43
CA VAL A 49 1.07 7.30 7.56
C VAL A 49 -0.35 7.25 7.01
N VAL A 50 -1.33 7.50 7.88
CA VAL A 50 -2.77 7.50 7.50
C VAL A 50 -3.18 8.94 7.20
N VAL A 51 -3.56 9.19 5.95
CA VAL A 51 -3.96 10.51 5.45
C VAL A 51 -5.47 10.57 5.25
N ARG A 52 -6.17 11.39 6.04
CA ARG A 52 -7.65 11.49 6.05
C ARG A 52 -8.20 12.87 5.72
N SER A 53 -7.61 13.94 6.27
CA SER A 53 -8.17 15.28 6.06
C SER A 53 -8.19 15.61 4.58
N ALA A 54 -9.22 16.33 4.13
CA ALA A 54 -9.33 16.71 2.73
C ALA A 54 -8.08 17.46 2.26
N GLU A 55 -7.60 18.41 3.08
CA GLU A 55 -6.37 19.14 2.82
C GLU A 55 -5.15 18.21 2.66
N ALA A 56 -4.93 17.27 3.58
CA ALA A 56 -3.76 16.39 3.49
C ALA A 56 -3.85 15.42 2.31
N ARG A 57 -5.06 14.95 1.97
CA ARG A 57 -5.29 14.11 0.78
C ARG A 57 -5.02 14.88 -0.51
N GLU A 58 -5.45 16.13 -0.61
CA GLU A 58 -5.17 17.00 -1.77
C GLU A 58 -3.67 17.30 -1.90
N ARG A 59 -2.98 17.64 -0.79
CA ARG A 59 -1.52 17.84 -0.79
C ARG A 59 -0.78 16.60 -1.26
N LEU A 60 -1.13 15.42 -0.73
CA LEU A 60 -0.53 14.17 -1.15
C LEU A 60 -0.83 13.87 -2.63
N ALA A 61 -2.07 14.04 -3.10
CA ALA A 61 -2.44 13.76 -4.48
C ALA A 61 -1.74 14.70 -5.49
N ALA A 62 -1.46 15.94 -5.08
CA ALA A 62 -0.64 16.87 -5.85
C ALA A 62 0.81 16.37 -5.98
N ALA A 63 1.42 15.90 -4.88
CA ALA A 63 2.77 15.31 -4.89
C ALA A 63 2.87 14.03 -5.73
N LEU A 64 1.78 13.25 -5.81
CA LEU A 64 1.71 12.05 -6.64
C LEU A 64 1.55 12.34 -8.14
N HIS A 65 1.23 13.57 -8.54
CA HIS A 65 0.69 13.91 -9.87
C HIS A 65 -0.51 13.05 -10.28
N GLN A 66 -1.29 12.57 -9.29
CA GLN A 66 -2.41 11.65 -9.47
C GLN A 66 -3.61 12.10 -8.64
N ARG A 67 -4.26 13.18 -9.09
CA ARG A 67 -5.37 13.84 -8.38
C ARG A 67 -6.54 12.92 -8.01
N TRP A 68 -6.77 11.86 -8.78
CA TRP A 68 -7.81 10.88 -8.51
C TRP A 68 -7.65 10.18 -7.14
N ALA A 69 -6.43 10.10 -6.61
CA ALA A 69 -6.17 9.48 -5.31
C ALA A 69 -6.84 10.25 -4.16
N ALA A 70 -7.03 11.57 -4.30
CA ALA A 70 -7.75 12.38 -3.31
C ALA A 70 -9.26 12.09 -3.26
N ALA A 71 -9.82 11.34 -4.22
CA ALA A 71 -11.21 10.90 -4.14
C ALA A 71 -11.42 9.77 -3.10
N ALA A 72 -10.36 9.03 -2.76
CA ALA A 72 -10.43 8.03 -1.70
C ALA A 72 -10.53 8.72 -0.33
N PRO A 73 -11.46 8.29 0.55
CA PRO A 73 -11.64 8.90 1.88
C PRO A 73 -10.43 8.70 2.81
N VAL A 74 -9.58 7.69 2.53
CA VAL A 74 -8.35 7.41 3.27
C VAL A 74 -7.25 7.13 2.27
N VAL A 75 -6.03 7.58 2.56
CA VAL A 75 -4.82 7.13 1.86
C VAL A 75 -3.82 6.65 2.91
N ILE A 76 -3.35 5.41 2.77
CA ILE A 76 -2.29 4.84 3.63
C ILE A 76 -0.98 4.91 2.85
N VAL A 77 0.00 5.63 3.37
CA VAL A 77 1.37 5.61 2.85
C VAL A 77 2.18 4.62 3.66
N VAL A 78 2.68 3.60 2.98
CA VAL A 78 3.62 2.62 3.54
C VAL A 78 5.01 3.17 3.34
N CYS A 79 5.69 3.44 4.45
CA CYS A 79 7.07 3.91 4.49
C CYS A 79 7.97 2.84 5.11
N VAL A 80 9.28 3.02 4.96
CA VAL A 80 10.30 2.15 5.52
C VAL A 80 11.32 2.95 6.32
N ASP A 81 11.75 2.43 7.46
CA ASP A 81 12.98 2.82 8.12
C ASP A 81 14.05 1.75 7.81
N PRO A 82 15.01 2.02 6.92
CA PRO A 82 15.95 1.01 6.46
C PRO A 82 17.06 0.70 7.48
N ARG A 83 17.27 1.55 8.49
CA ARG A 83 18.41 1.44 9.41
C ARG A 83 18.45 0.11 10.16
N PRO A 84 17.35 -0.43 10.73
CA PRO A 84 17.40 -1.70 11.42
C PRO A 84 17.75 -2.87 10.47
N CYS A 85 17.30 -2.81 9.22
CA CYS A 85 17.66 -3.78 8.18
C CYS A 85 19.15 -3.67 7.83
N ALA A 86 19.66 -2.46 7.62
CA ALA A 86 21.07 -2.18 7.38
C ALA A 86 21.95 -2.69 8.53
N ALA A 87 21.55 -2.42 9.77
CA ALA A 87 22.30 -2.80 10.97
C ALA A 87 22.46 -4.33 11.11
N ARG A 88 21.48 -5.11 10.66
CA ARG A 88 21.51 -6.59 10.79
C ARG A 88 22.06 -7.28 9.54
N TYR A 89 21.78 -6.76 8.35
CA TYR A 89 22.01 -7.46 7.09
C TYR A 89 22.84 -6.64 6.07
N GLY A 90 23.40 -5.50 6.48
CA GLY A 90 24.19 -4.60 5.63
C GLY A 90 23.39 -4.05 4.45
N ASP A 91 24.08 -3.76 3.35
CA ASP A 91 23.52 -3.19 2.13
C ASP A 91 22.33 -4.00 1.60
N ARG A 92 22.34 -5.32 1.75
CA ARG A 92 21.23 -6.19 1.32
C ARG A 92 19.99 -6.00 2.19
N GLY A 93 20.19 -5.76 3.49
CA GLY A 93 19.11 -5.38 4.40
C GLY A 93 18.45 -4.08 3.98
N GLU A 94 19.27 -3.05 3.78
CA GLU A 94 18.83 -1.71 3.40
C GLU A 94 18.13 -1.67 2.04
N MET A 95 18.78 -2.20 1.01
CA MET A 95 18.37 -2.00 -0.39
C MET A 95 17.34 -3.01 -0.88
N LEU A 96 17.21 -4.17 -0.22
CA LEU A 96 16.31 -5.24 -0.67
C LEU A 96 15.31 -5.64 0.40
N TYR A 97 15.76 -6.07 1.58
CA TYR A 97 14.86 -6.64 2.59
C TYR A 97 13.86 -5.60 3.11
N ALA A 98 14.32 -4.37 3.34
CA ALA A 98 13.46 -3.27 3.77
C ALA A 98 12.28 -3.03 2.79
N ILE A 99 12.54 -3.14 1.48
CA ILE A 99 11.52 -3.01 0.43
C ILE A 99 10.61 -4.24 0.35
N GLN A 100 11.17 -5.45 0.47
CA GLN A 100 10.38 -6.70 0.46
C GLN A 100 9.41 -6.76 1.65
N ASP A 101 9.90 -6.41 2.84
CA ASP A 101 9.14 -6.39 4.09
C ASP A 101 7.94 -5.42 3.98
N THR A 102 8.16 -4.21 3.46
CA THR A 102 7.09 -3.24 3.25
C THR A 102 6.14 -3.63 2.11
N ALA A 103 6.63 -4.30 1.07
CA ALA A 103 5.78 -4.78 -0.02
C ALA A 103 4.86 -5.92 0.40
N ALA A 104 5.31 -6.79 1.30
CA ALA A 104 4.48 -7.82 1.92
C ALA A 104 3.35 -7.17 2.74
N ALA A 105 3.68 -6.20 3.60
CA ALA A 105 2.69 -5.46 4.39
C ALA A 105 1.68 -4.70 3.52
N ALA A 106 2.14 -4.02 2.47
CA ALA A 106 1.27 -3.31 1.52
C ALA A 106 0.34 -4.28 0.75
N THR A 107 0.83 -5.47 0.38
CA THR A 107 0.01 -6.50 -0.27
C THR A 107 -1.07 -7.04 0.67
N ASN A 108 -0.73 -7.23 1.94
CA ASN A 108 -1.69 -7.58 2.99
C ASN A 108 -2.81 -6.54 3.12
N ILE A 109 -2.48 -5.24 3.10
CA ILE A 109 -3.48 -4.15 3.10
C ILE A 109 -4.42 -4.27 1.89
N LEU A 110 -3.87 -4.52 0.69
CA LEU A 110 -4.69 -4.65 -0.53
C LEU A 110 -5.67 -5.82 -0.46
N HIS A 111 -5.26 -6.96 0.11
CA HIS A 111 -6.12 -8.12 0.31
C HIS A 111 -7.17 -7.88 1.38
N ALA A 112 -6.77 -7.32 2.52
CA ALA A 112 -7.68 -7.00 3.62
C ALA A 112 -8.73 -5.96 3.20
N ALA A 113 -8.38 -5.00 2.35
CA ALA A 113 -9.35 -4.06 1.78
C ALA A 113 -10.47 -4.81 1.04
N VAL A 114 -10.10 -5.75 0.16
CA VAL A 114 -11.08 -6.54 -0.61
C VAL A 114 -11.93 -7.43 0.29
N ASP A 115 -11.35 -8.08 1.31
CA ASP A 115 -12.11 -8.91 2.26
C ASP A 115 -13.16 -8.10 3.02
N ARG A 116 -12.87 -6.83 3.30
CA ARG A 116 -13.79 -5.88 3.96
C ARG A 116 -14.75 -5.18 2.99
N GLY A 117 -14.77 -5.57 1.72
CA GLY A 117 -15.61 -4.93 0.70
C GLY A 117 -15.13 -3.54 0.27
N LEU A 118 -13.92 -3.16 0.66
CA LEU A 118 -13.25 -1.94 0.22
C LEU A 118 -12.43 -2.21 -1.05
N ALA A 119 -11.97 -1.13 -1.64
CA ALA A 119 -11.13 -1.11 -2.82
C ALA A 119 -9.88 -0.28 -2.58
N SER A 120 -8.82 -0.61 -3.32
CA SER A 120 -7.56 0.12 -3.28
C SER A 120 -6.80 0.00 -4.59
N CYS A 121 -5.69 0.73 -4.70
CA CYS A 121 -4.74 0.64 -5.78
C CYS A 121 -3.34 0.82 -5.20
N TRP A 122 -2.38 0.02 -5.67
CA TRP A 122 -0.98 0.31 -5.42
C TRP A 122 -0.54 1.49 -6.29
N ILE A 123 -0.06 2.56 -5.68
CA ILE A 123 0.63 3.66 -6.37
C ILE A 123 2.11 3.58 -5.98
N GLY A 124 2.96 3.27 -6.96
CA GLY A 124 4.43 3.24 -6.80
C GLY A 124 5.16 4.19 -7.75
N ALA A 125 4.44 4.82 -8.68
CA ALA A 125 5.00 5.83 -9.57
C ALA A 125 4.77 7.22 -8.95
N PHE A 126 5.76 7.68 -8.19
CA PHE A 126 5.78 9.01 -7.56
C PHE A 126 7.22 9.45 -7.29
N ASP A 127 7.42 10.75 -7.06
CA ASP A 127 8.68 11.28 -6.53
C ASP A 127 8.73 11.08 -5.01
N GLU A 128 9.72 10.34 -4.53
CA GLU A 128 9.85 9.96 -3.12
C GLU A 128 9.95 11.18 -2.19
N ARG A 129 10.69 12.21 -2.61
CA ARG A 129 10.93 13.42 -1.80
C ARG A 129 9.64 14.24 -1.69
N ALA A 130 8.96 14.47 -2.80
CA ALA A 130 7.70 15.19 -2.83
C ALA A 130 6.63 14.51 -1.97
N VAL A 131 6.55 13.17 -2.00
CA VAL A 131 5.62 12.42 -1.15
C VAL A 131 6.03 12.53 0.32
N ALA A 132 7.31 12.36 0.65
CA ALA A 132 7.82 12.48 2.01
C ALA A 132 7.52 13.86 2.62
N GLU A 133 7.75 14.94 1.86
CA GLU A 133 7.41 16.31 2.25
C GLU A 133 5.90 16.49 2.47
N ALA A 134 5.07 15.98 1.56
CA ALA A 134 3.61 16.12 1.65
C ALA A 134 3.01 15.46 2.91
N ILE A 135 3.63 14.39 3.38
CA ILE A 135 3.23 13.64 4.58
C ILE A 135 4.05 13.97 5.83
N GLY A 136 4.99 14.92 5.74
CA GLY A 136 5.80 15.37 6.88
C GLY A 136 6.80 14.34 7.39
N VAL A 137 7.25 13.41 6.54
CA VAL A 137 8.24 12.38 6.87
C VAL A 137 9.63 12.86 6.44
N THR A 138 10.63 12.62 7.28
CA THR A 138 12.03 12.99 7.03
C THR A 138 12.94 11.78 6.93
N SER A 139 14.07 11.97 6.25
CA SER A 139 15.14 10.96 6.15
C SER A 139 15.57 10.46 7.55
N PRO A 140 15.81 9.16 7.73
CA PRO A 140 15.92 8.13 6.69
C PRO A 140 14.62 7.37 6.39
N ILE A 141 13.47 7.84 6.88
CA ILE A 141 12.20 7.18 6.57
C ILE A 141 11.78 7.56 5.15
N THR A 142 11.51 6.57 4.30
CA THR A 142 11.16 6.80 2.89
C THR A 142 9.81 6.16 2.53
N PRO A 143 8.94 6.85 1.77
CA PRO A 143 7.72 6.26 1.21
C PRO A 143 8.03 5.16 0.18
N VAL A 144 7.41 3.99 0.32
CA VAL A 144 7.57 2.84 -0.59
C VAL A 144 6.32 2.62 -1.45
N ALA A 145 5.13 2.78 -0.85
CA ALA A 145 3.87 2.58 -1.55
C ALA A 145 2.80 3.52 -1.03
N VAL A 146 1.93 4.00 -1.92
CA VAL A 146 0.75 4.79 -1.55
C VAL A 146 -0.52 4.03 -1.92
N LEU A 147 -1.38 3.83 -0.93
CA LEU A 147 -2.57 2.99 -1.02
C LEU A 147 -3.83 3.82 -0.70
N PRO A 148 -4.48 4.46 -1.70
CA PRO A 148 -5.83 4.98 -1.52
C PRO A 148 -6.79 3.85 -1.15
N VAL A 149 -7.66 4.08 -0.17
CA VAL A 149 -8.64 3.12 0.35
C VAL A 149 -10.02 3.76 0.35
N GLY A 150 -11.00 3.08 -0.24
CA GLY A 150 -12.37 3.56 -0.31
C GLY A 150 -13.30 2.54 -0.93
N HIS A 151 -14.54 2.95 -1.21
CA HIS A 151 -15.51 2.13 -1.92
C HIS A 151 -15.36 2.32 -3.43
N SER A 152 -15.36 1.24 -4.21
CA SER A 152 -15.22 1.35 -5.67
C SER A 152 -16.45 1.99 -6.31
N ALA A 153 -16.23 2.93 -7.23
CA ALA A 153 -17.27 3.46 -8.13
C ALA A 153 -17.18 2.85 -9.55
N GLU A 154 -16.40 1.78 -9.72
CA GLU A 154 -16.14 1.12 -11.00
C GLU A 154 -16.71 -0.30 -11.01
N SER A 155 -17.02 -0.81 -12.21
CA SER A 155 -17.38 -2.21 -12.44
C SER A 155 -16.36 -2.97 -13.31
N ALA A 156 -15.18 -2.40 -13.58
CA ALA A 156 -14.23 -2.89 -14.57
C ALA A 156 -13.62 -4.29 -14.29
N GLY A 157 -13.41 -5.08 -15.34
CA GLY A 157 -12.77 -6.41 -15.23
C GLY A 157 -11.30 -6.38 -14.79
N LYS A 158 -10.77 -7.54 -14.40
CA LYS A 158 -9.36 -7.72 -14.01
C LYS A 158 -8.49 -7.83 -15.27
N PRO A 159 -7.34 -7.14 -15.37
CA PRO A 159 -6.40 -7.33 -16.47
C PRO A 159 -5.88 -8.78 -16.51
N ALA A 160 -5.59 -9.28 -17.71
CA ALA A 160 -4.99 -10.59 -17.89
C ALA A 160 -3.65 -10.73 -17.13
N ARG A 161 -3.24 -11.96 -16.87
CA ARG A 161 -1.91 -12.32 -16.36
C ARG A 161 -1.21 -13.18 -17.40
N ARG A 162 0.11 -13.17 -17.37
CA ARG A 162 0.91 -14.11 -18.16
C ARG A 162 0.54 -15.54 -17.75
N PRO A 163 0.51 -16.49 -18.70
CA PRO A 163 0.37 -17.91 -18.39
C PRO A 163 1.43 -18.38 -17.38
N LEU A 164 1.09 -19.35 -16.54
CA LEU A 164 1.94 -19.81 -15.43
C LEU A 164 3.24 -20.45 -15.96
N GLU A 165 3.14 -21.16 -17.06
CA GLU A 165 4.24 -21.82 -17.77
C GLU A 165 5.30 -20.85 -18.28
N GLU A 166 4.94 -19.59 -18.56
CA GLU A 166 5.93 -18.59 -19.01
C GLU A 166 6.74 -17.98 -17.86
N VAL A 167 6.34 -18.21 -16.61
CA VAL A 167 6.93 -17.60 -15.41
C VAL A 167 7.40 -18.64 -14.39
N THR A 168 7.31 -19.94 -14.72
CA THR A 168 7.68 -21.05 -13.82
C THR A 168 8.72 -21.93 -14.49
N THR A 169 9.80 -22.22 -13.78
CA THR A 169 10.80 -23.22 -14.18
C THR A 169 10.88 -24.27 -13.09
N TRP A 170 10.59 -25.53 -13.44
CA TRP A 170 10.74 -26.68 -12.55
C TRP A 170 12.16 -27.22 -12.71
N LEU A 171 12.86 -27.43 -11.59
CA LEU A 171 14.18 -28.03 -11.52
C LEU A 171 14.09 -29.47 -11.00
#